data_AF-A0A2M6W2H5-F1
#
_entry.id   AF-A0A2M6W2H5-F1
#
_cell.length_a   1.000
_cell.length_b   1.000
_cell.length_c   1.000
_cell.angle_alpha   90.00
_cell.angle_beta   90.00
_cell.angle_gamma   90.00
#
_symmetry.space_group_name_H-M   'P 1'
#
loop_
_entity.id
_entity.type
_entity.pdbx_description
1 polymer ?
#
loop_
_entity_poly.entity_id
_entity_poly.type
_entity_poly.pdbx_seq_one_letter_code
_entity_poly.pdbx_strand_id
1 'polypeptide(L)'
;KTAFEGDFLVTVGLKPTFPHTGLGYLETTGEIQDGVFKVSSFKEKPDLDRAKEFLAKGNYFWNTGIYVWSVKTIFEAFAKHSPKISQSLEKIFECIGTEKEKETFLKVYEEAESLPIDTAVSE
;
A
#
# COMPACT_ATOMS: atom_id res chain seq x y z
N LYS A 1 0.16 16.82 -0.52
CA LYS A 1 -0.94 17.55 -1.20
C LYS A 1 -1.81 16.57 -1.98
N THR A 2 -1.27 15.86 -2.98
CA THR A 2 -1.98 14.86 -3.80
C THR A 2 -2.84 13.86 -3.02
N ALA A 3 -2.31 13.23 -1.97
CA ALA A 3 -3.03 12.25 -1.15
C ALA A 3 -4.27 12.79 -0.41
N PHE A 4 -4.42 14.12 -0.31
CA PHE A 4 -5.53 14.78 0.40
C PHE A 4 -6.45 15.59 -0.52
N GLU A 5 -6.13 15.69 -1.81
CA GLU A 5 -6.94 16.40 -2.82
C GLU A 5 -7.91 15.47 -3.56
N GLY A 6 -7.84 14.17 -3.30
CA GLY A 6 -8.76 13.16 -3.83
C GLY A 6 -8.61 11.84 -3.08
N ASP A 7 -9.31 10.81 -3.54
CA ASP A 7 -9.29 9.48 -2.94
C ASP A 7 -8.10 8.65 -3.48
N PHE A 8 -6.88 9.16 -3.28
CA PHE A 8 -5.64 8.53 -3.75
C PHE A 8 -4.88 7.83 -2.62
N LEU A 9 -4.39 6.62 -2.91
CA LEU A 9 -3.34 5.95 -2.14
C LEU A 9 -2.01 6.30 -2.78
N VAL A 10 -1.18 7.06 -2.09
CA VAL A 10 0.11 7.53 -2.62
C VAL A 10 1.25 6.74 -1.98
N THR A 11 2.21 6.33 -2.79
CA THR A 11 3.48 5.74 -2.34
C THR A 11 4.65 6.58 -2.83
N VAL A 12 5.80 6.47 -2.17
CA VAL A 12 7.04 7.13 -2.58
C VAL A 12 7.91 6.16 -3.37
N GLY A 13 8.12 6.48 -4.64
CA GLY A 13 9.01 5.76 -5.54
C GLY A 13 10.40 6.39 -5.60
N LEU A 14 11.45 5.57 -5.64
CA LEU A 14 12.82 6.02 -5.96
C LEU A 14 13.24 5.55 -7.34
N LYS A 15 13.95 6.41 -8.09
CA LYS A 15 14.47 6.03 -9.41
C LYS A 15 15.55 4.95 -9.25
N PRO A 16 15.38 3.76 -9.86
CA PRO A 16 16.36 2.69 -9.75
C PRO A 16 17.68 3.07 -10.40
N THR A 17 18.79 2.75 -9.75
CA THR A 17 20.15 2.96 -10.29
C THR A 17 20.87 1.65 -10.62
N PHE A 18 20.32 0.51 -10.18
CA PHE A 18 20.80 -0.84 -10.47
C PHE A 18 19.65 -1.86 -10.28
N PRO A 19 19.76 -3.11 -10.75
CA PRO A 19 18.69 -4.10 -10.59
C PRO A 19 18.72 -4.74 -9.19
N HIS A 20 18.06 -4.11 -8.22
CA HIS A 20 17.92 -4.62 -6.85
C HIS A 20 16.81 -5.68 -6.75
N THR A 21 17.07 -6.86 -6.21
CA THR A 21 16.07 -7.96 -6.11
C THR A 21 15.32 -8.02 -4.78
N GLY A 22 15.84 -7.38 -3.74
CA GLY A 22 15.18 -7.32 -2.42
C GLY A 22 14.14 -6.21 -2.26
N LEU A 23 13.85 -5.44 -3.31
CA LEU A 23 12.88 -4.33 -3.29
C LEU A 23 11.71 -4.62 -4.22
N GLY A 24 10.53 -4.12 -3.87
CA GLY A 24 9.40 -4.05 -4.79
C GLY A 24 9.61 -2.96 -5.85
N TYR A 25 8.96 -3.13 -7.01
CA TYR A 25 8.97 -2.17 -8.12
C TYR A 25 7.56 -1.69 -8.44
N LEU A 26 7.43 -0.40 -8.69
CA LEU A 26 6.23 0.32 -9.10
C LEU A 26 6.33 0.63 -10.58
N GLU A 27 5.54 -0.07 -11.40
CA GLU A 27 5.39 0.29 -12.81
C GLU A 27 4.52 1.52 -12.93
N THR A 28 4.89 2.44 -13.81
CA THR A 28 4.12 3.66 -14.05
C THR A 28 3.68 3.78 -15.50
N THR A 29 2.51 4.39 -15.71
CA THR A 29 1.96 4.70 -17.04
C THR A 29 2.36 6.09 -17.53
N GLY A 30 3.11 6.83 -16.73
CA GLY A 30 3.55 8.18 -17.02
C GLY A 30 3.31 9.14 -15.86
N GLU A 31 3.86 10.33 -16.03
CA GLU A 31 3.68 11.45 -15.13
C GLU A 31 2.32 12.11 -15.38
N ILE A 32 1.54 12.29 -14.32
CA ILE A 32 0.22 12.96 -14.39
C ILE A 32 0.26 14.39 -13.85
N GLN A 33 1.29 14.71 -13.07
CA GLN A 33 1.64 16.02 -12.54
C GLN A 33 3.13 15.99 -12.16
N ASP A 34 3.79 17.14 -12.10
CA ASP A 34 5.21 17.25 -11.71
C ASP A 34 5.53 16.43 -10.43
N GLY A 35 6.39 15.43 -10.59
CA GLY A 35 6.80 14.49 -9.53
C GLY A 35 5.75 13.45 -9.13
N VAL A 36 4.61 13.36 -9.82
CA VAL A 36 3.49 12.46 -9.52
C VAL A 36 3.23 11.55 -10.71
N PHE A 37 3.38 10.25 -10.48
CA PHE A 37 3.22 9.23 -11.50
C PHE A 37 2.03 8.34 -11.18
N LYS A 38 1.27 7.98 -12.22
CA LYS A 38 0.21 6.98 -12.07
C LYS A 38 0.83 5.59 -12.07
N VAL A 39 0.78 4.92 -10.93
CA VAL A 39 1.18 3.52 -10.77
C VAL A 39 0.17 2.63 -11.48
N SER A 40 0.66 1.71 -12.31
CA SER A 40 -0.15 0.73 -13.03
C SER A 40 -0.04 -0.67 -12.48
N SER A 41 1.11 -1.04 -11.91
CA SER A 41 1.27 -2.34 -11.27
C SER A 41 2.37 -2.31 -10.21
N PHE A 42 2.21 -3.15 -9.19
CA PHE A 42 3.24 -3.48 -8.23
C PHE A 42 3.89 -4.82 -8.57
N LYS A 43 5.18 -4.96 -8.28
CA LYS A 43 5.99 -6.16 -8.51
C LYS A 43 6.90 -6.38 -7.31
N GLU A 44 6.52 -7.28 -6.41
CA GLU A 44 7.30 -7.55 -5.21
C GLU A 44 8.54 -8.41 -5.50
N LYS A 45 9.72 -7.94 -5.06
CA LYS A 45 10.99 -8.68 -5.04
C LYS A 45 11.25 -9.58 -6.27
N PRO A 46 11.38 -8.99 -7.48
CA PRO A 46 11.61 -9.75 -8.70
C PRO A 46 12.97 -10.47 -8.67
N ASP A 47 13.11 -11.51 -9.51
CA ASP A 47 14.41 -12.08 -9.81
C ASP A 47 15.32 -11.07 -10.54
N LEU A 48 16.61 -11.41 -10.63
CA LEU A 48 17.62 -10.51 -11.20
C LEU A 48 17.34 -10.15 -12.66
N ASP A 49 16.80 -11.07 -13.45
CA ASP A 49 16.58 -10.83 -14.87
C ASP A 49 15.38 -9.90 -15.09
N ARG A 50 14.30 -10.07 -14.32
CA ARG A 50 13.19 -9.10 -14.31
C ARG A 50 13.59 -7.74 -13.75
N ALA A 51 14.42 -7.69 -12.71
CA ALA A 51 14.95 -6.43 -12.21
C ALA A 51 15.77 -5.67 -13.27
N LYS A 52 16.58 -6.37 -14.08
CA LYS A 52 17.29 -5.77 -15.22
C LYS A 52 16.34 -5.25 -16.28
N GLU A 53 15.29 -5.99 -16.61
CA GLU A 53 14.28 -5.56 -17.57
C GLU A 53 13.53 -4.31 -17.09
N PHE A 54 13.15 -4.25 -15.81
CA PHE A 54 12.47 -3.08 -15.24
C PHE A 54 13.36 -1.84 -15.31
N LEU A 55 14.64 -1.98 -14.99
CA LEU A 55 15.62 -0.90 -15.14
C LEU A 55 15.75 -0.47 -16.60
N ALA A 56 15.81 -1.41 -17.55
CA ALA A 56 15.93 -1.13 -18.98
C ALA A 56 14.69 -0.44 -19.56
N LYS A 57 13.49 -0.79 -19.09
CA LYS A 57 12.24 -0.12 -19.51
C LYS A 57 12.16 1.32 -19.01
N GLY A 58 12.78 1.64 -17.87
CA GLY A 58 12.90 3.00 -17.35
C GLY A 58 11.61 3.61 -16.79
N ASN A 59 10.47 2.91 -16.85
CA ASN A 59 9.18 3.34 -16.30
C ASN A 59 8.86 2.72 -14.93
N TYR A 60 9.86 2.12 -14.27
CA TYR A 60 9.73 1.54 -12.94
C TYR A 60 10.46 2.37 -11.88
N PHE A 61 9.88 2.38 -10.68
CA PHE A 61 10.48 2.97 -9.47
C PHE A 61 10.59 1.91 -8.38
N TRP A 62 11.60 1.98 -7.52
CA TRP A 62 11.62 1.15 -6.31
C TRP A 62 10.54 1.61 -5.34
N ASN A 63 9.76 0.67 -4.80
CA ASN A 63 8.87 0.94 -3.68
C ASN A 63 9.68 1.09 -2.40
N THR A 64 9.50 2.21 -1.71
CA THR A 64 10.18 2.50 -0.44
C THR A 64 9.44 1.97 0.78
N GLY A 65 8.21 1.48 0.61
CA GLY A 65 7.32 1.10 1.71
C GLY A 65 6.72 2.29 2.46
N ILE A 66 6.92 3.52 1.97
CA ILE A 66 6.31 4.74 2.53
C ILE A 66 5.02 5.01 1.79
N TYR A 67 3.94 5.18 2.56
CA TYR A 67 2.62 5.49 2.03
C TYR A 67 1.99 6.71 2.68
N VAL A 68 1.14 7.39 1.91
CA VAL A 68 0.37 8.55 2.33
C VAL A 68 -1.03 8.46 1.75
N TRP A 69 -2.04 8.57 2.62
CA TRP A 69 -3.45 8.54 2.27
C TRP A 69 -4.29 9.26 3.33
N SER A 70 -5.55 9.55 3.01
CA SER A 70 -6.53 9.94 4.03
C SER A 70 -7.07 8.70 4.77
N VAL A 71 -7.55 8.89 6.00
CA VAL A 71 -8.22 7.82 6.78
C VAL A 71 -9.42 7.27 6.02
N LYS A 72 -10.25 8.14 5.43
CA LYS A 72 -11.40 7.74 4.62
C LYS A 72 -10.98 6.80 3.47
N THR A 73 -9.97 7.21 2.70
CA THR A 73 -9.52 6.49 1.52
C THR A 73 -8.99 5.09 1.85
N ILE A 74 -8.21 4.94 2.93
CA ILE A 74 -7.67 3.62 3.28
C ILE A 74 -8.76 2.67 3.82
N PHE A 75 -9.75 3.18 4.57
CA PHE A 75 -10.88 2.36 5.02
C PHE A 75 -11.76 1.92 3.83
N GLU A 76 -12.03 2.80 2.87
CA GLU A 76 -12.73 2.45 1.62
C GLU A 76 -11.97 1.39 0.83
N ALA A 77 -10.63 1.49 0.79
CA ALA A 77 -9.77 0.49 0.14
C ALA A 77 -9.82 -0.87 0.86
N PHE A 78 -9.73 -0.90 2.19
CA PHE A 78 -9.88 -2.15 2.96
C PHE A 78 -11.26 -2.78 2.76
N ALA A 79 -12.34 -2.00 2.79
CA ALA A 79 -13.69 -2.50 2.56
C ALA A 79 -13.82 -3.19 1.17
N LYS A 80 -13.12 -2.65 0.17
CA LYS A 80 -13.15 -3.17 -1.20
C LYS A 80 -12.20 -4.36 -1.43
N HIS A 81 -10.98 -4.28 -0.93
CA HIS A 81 -9.88 -5.20 -1.29
C HIS A 81 -9.58 -6.23 -0.20
N SER A 82 -9.81 -5.88 1.07
CA SER A 82 -9.59 -6.76 2.22
C SER A 82 -10.76 -6.74 3.22
N PRO A 83 -11.96 -7.24 2.84
CA PRO A 83 -13.18 -7.10 3.65
C PRO A 83 -13.06 -7.67 5.07
N LYS A 84 -12.24 -8.70 5.28
CA LYS A 84 -11.98 -9.27 6.62
C LYS A 84 -11.21 -8.30 7.51
N ILE A 85 -10.22 -7.60 6.96
CA ILE A 85 -9.51 -6.52 7.68
C ILE A 85 -10.50 -5.40 8.02
N SER A 86 -11.37 -5.00 7.08
CA SER A 86 -12.41 -3.99 7.33
C SER A 86 -13.30 -4.38 8.52
N GLN A 87 -13.82 -5.61 8.54
CA GLN A 87 -14.68 -6.10 9.62
C GLN A 87 -13.96 -6.13 10.98
N SER A 88 -12.68 -6.51 10.99
CA SER A 88 -11.87 -6.45 12.21
C SER A 88 -11.71 -5.01 12.71
N LEU A 89 -11.41 -4.06 11.82
CA LEU A 89 -11.28 -2.65 12.17
C LEU A 89 -12.61 -2.06 12.66
N GLU A 90 -13.74 -2.44 12.06
CA GLU A 90 -15.08 -2.01 12.48
C GLU A 90 -15.39 -2.43 13.93
N LYS A 91 -15.11 -3.70 14.29
CA LYS A 91 -15.29 -4.19 15.68
C LYS A 91 -14.46 -3.40 16.69
N ILE A 92 -13.22 -3.08 16.34
CA ILE A 92 -12.35 -2.25 17.18
C ILE A 92 -12.96 -0.84 17.30
N PHE A 93 -13.37 -0.25 16.16
CA PHE A 93 -13.91 1.10 16.12
C PHE A 93 -15.14 1.28 17.02
N GLU A 94 -16.05 0.31 17.09
CA GLU A 94 -17.25 0.36 17.93
C GLU A 94 -16.96 0.43 19.44
N CYS A 95 -15.78 0.00 19.89
CA CYS A 95 -15.43 -0.06 21.31
C CYS A 95 -14.39 0.97 21.75
N ILE A 96 -13.89 1.82 20.84
CA ILE A 96 -12.93 2.89 21.17
C ILE A 96 -13.55 3.84 22.22
N GLY A 97 -12.78 4.14 23.27
CA GLY A 97 -13.17 4.99 24.38
C GLY A 97 -14.05 4.31 25.43
N THR A 98 -14.34 3.01 25.27
CA THR A 98 -15.13 2.22 26.23
C THR A 98 -14.22 1.35 27.12
N GLU A 99 -14.75 0.84 28.23
CA GLU A 99 -14.02 -0.10 29.09
C GLU A 99 -13.61 -1.41 28.37
N LYS A 100 -14.31 -1.75 27.28
CA LYS A 100 -14.08 -2.96 26.48
C LYS A 100 -13.03 -2.80 25.38
N GLU A 101 -12.51 -1.59 25.17
CA GLU A 101 -11.57 -1.28 24.07
C GLU A 101 -10.38 -2.24 24.07
N LYS A 102 -9.70 -2.35 25.22
CA LYS A 102 -8.47 -3.16 25.34
C LYS A 102 -8.72 -4.65 25.12
N GLU A 103 -9.79 -5.19 25.69
CA GLU A 103 -10.15 -6.61 25.54
C GLU A 103 -10.51 -6.93 24.08
N THR A 104 -11.34 -6.08 23.48
CA THR A 104 -11.80 -6.27 22.09
C THR A 104 -10.65 -6.11 21.11
N PHE A 105 -9.80 -5.11 21.29
CA PHE A 105 -8.60 -4.92 20.47
C PHE A 105 -7.71 -6.17 20.48
N LEU A 106 -7.37 -6.70 21.66
CA LEU A 106 -6.49 -7.87 21.77
C LEU A 106 -7.09 -9.09 21.07
N LYS A 107 -8.38 -9.36 21.31
CA LYS A 107 -9.07 -10.49 20.68
C LYS A 107 -9.12 -10.35 19.16
N VAL A 108 -9.51 -9.17 18.67
CA VAL A 108 -9.60 -8.94 17.22
C VAL A 108 -8.22 -9.00 16.57
N TYR A 109 -7.19 -8.47 17.22
CA TYR A 109 -5.82 -8.49 16.70
C TYR A 109 -5.24 -9.92 16.64
N GLU A 110 -5.56 -10.78 17.60
CA GLU A 110 -5.17 -12.20 17.59
C GLU A 110 -5.81 -12.98 16.42
N GLU A 111 -7.06 -12.65 16.09
CA GLU A 111 -7.81 -13.27 14.98
C GLU A 111 -7.54 -12.60 13.62
N ALA A 112 -6.85 -11.46 13.59
CA ALA A 112 -6.67 -10.66 12.38
C ALA A 112 -5.72 -11.34 11.38
N GLU A 113 -6.02 -11.17 10.09
CA GLU A 113 -5.12 -11.60 9.02
C GLU A 113 -3.83 -10.77 9.05
N SER A 114 -2.69 -11.47 9.08
CA SER A 114 -1.37 -10.84 8.96
C SER A 114 -1.02 -10.69 7.48
N LEU A 115 -1.37 -9.54 6.92
CA LEU A 115 -1.10 -9.20 5.51
C LEU A 115 -0.31 -7.89 5.41
N PRO A 116 0.77 -7.85 4.60
CA PRO A 116 1.41 -6.60 4.24
C PRO A 116 0.43 -5.66 3.53
N ILE A 117 0.61 -4.36 3.72
CA ILE A 117 -0.28 -3.35 3.12
C ILE A 117 -0.23 -3.37 1.58
N ASP A 118 0.92 -3.73 1.02
CA ASP A 118 1.14 -3.91 -0.42
C ASP A 118 0.13 -4.92 -0.98
N THR A 119 0.03 -6.11 -0.36
CA THR A 119 -0.91 -7.17 -0.80
C THR A 119 -2.35 -6.87 -0.39
N ALA A 120 -2.58 -6.24 0.76
CA ALA A 120 -3.93 -5.96 1.24
C ALA A 120 -4.69 -4.93 0.39
N VAL A 121 -3.96 -4.03 -0.28
CA VAL A 121 -4.54 -2.85 -0.95
C VAL A 121 -3.89 -2.47 -2.28
N SER A 122 -2.58 -2.68 -2.45
CA SER A 122 -1.80 -2.08 -3.56
C SER A 122 -1.55 -3.01 -4.75
N GLU A 123 -1.66 -4.33 -4.58
CA GLU A 123 -1.57 -5.35 -5.63
C GLU A 123 -2.88 -5.53 -6.40
#